data_AF-A0A0T7BLN4-F1
#
_entry.id   AF-A0A0T7BLN4-F1
#
_cell.length_a   1.000
_cell.length_b   1.000
_cell.length_c   1.000
_cell.angle_alpha   90.00
_cell.angle_beta   90.00
_cell.angle_gamma   90.00
#
_symmetry.space_group_name_H-M   'P 1'
#
loop_
_entity.id
_entity.type
_entity.pdbx_description
1 polymer ?
#
loop_
_entity_poly.entity_id
_entity_poly.type
_entity_poly.pdbx_seq_one_letter_code
_entity_poly.pdbx_strand_id
1 'polypeptide(L)'
;MKIQSIIMLIFGFILGCIAVTSYITIRETTPVITCIGKVKLDTASYEDIPLNNATFMENPGVPSGRLYMRFTNSKTMSHTIGKFVKVNGRIKSVILKNGDLINEMIVINLELIDKNSQPKKHSSCFNL
;
A
#
# COMPACT_ATOMS: atom_id res chain seq x y z
N MET A 1 -37.88 27.03 34.27
CA MET A 1 -36.82 25.99 34.16
C MET A 1 -35.48 26.69 34.23
N LYS A 2 -34.58 26.24 35.13
CA LYS A 2 -33.29 26.91 35.36
C LYS A 2 -32.31 26.57 34.22
N ILE A 3 -31.62 27.58 33.70
CA ILE A 3 -30.63 27.51 32.60
C ILE A 3 -29.64 26.34 32.74
N GLN A 4 -29.31 25.95 33.97
CA GLN A 4 -28.46 24.81 34.28
C GLN A 4 -28.95 23.47 33.69
N SER A 5 -30.26 23.24 33.65
CA SER A 5 -30.83 22.01 33.10
C SER A 5 -30.68 21.91 31.57
N ILE A 6 -30.68 23.06 30.88
CA ILE A 6 -30.49 23.13 29.43
C ILE A 6 -29.01 22.85 29.09
N ILE A 7 -28.08 23.41 29.87
CA ILE A 7 -26.65 23.20 29.69
C ILE A 7 -26.27 21.72 29.89
N MET A 8 -26.82 21.06 30.91
CA MET A 8 -26.55 19.62 31.13
C MET A 8 -27.06 18.73 29.99
N LEU A 9 -28.22 19.06 29.40
CA LEU A 9 -28.77 18.33 28.27
C LEU A 9 -27.90 18.46 27.01
N ILE A 10 -27.45 19.68 26.72
CA ILE A 10 -26.55 19.95 25.58
C ILE A 10 -25.21 19.22 25.77
N PHE A 11 -24.65 19.25 26.98
CA PHE A 11 -23.38 18.59 27.26
C PHE A 11 -23.47 17.06 27.13
N GLY A 12 -24.55 16.46 27.64
CA GLY A 12 -24.83 15.03 27.48
C GLY A 12 -25.01 14.63 26.02
N PHE A 13 -25.69 15.46 25.22
CA PHE A 13 -25.88 15.23 23.79
C PHE A 13 -24.54 15.28 23.01
N ILE A 14 -23.70 16.28 23.28
CA ILE A 14 -22.39 16.42 22.63
C ILE A 14 -21.48 15.23 22.96
N LEU A 15 -21.41 14.81 24.22
CA LEU A 15 -20.63 13.63 24.64
C LEU A 15 -21.15 12.35 23.97
N GLY A 16 -22.47 12.19 23.85
CA GLY A 16 -23.08 11.09 23.12
C GLY A 16 -22.67 11.04 21.65
N CYS A 17 -22.71 12.18 20.95
CA CYS A 17 -22.29 12.28 19.56
C CYS A 17 -20.79 11.93 19.36
N ILE A 18 -19.90 12.44 20.23
CA ILE A 18 -18.46 12.17 20.16
C ILE A 18 -18.18 10.67 20.40
N ALA A 19 -18.86 10.05 21.36
CA ALA A 19 -18.72 8.63 21.66
C ALA A 19 -19.15 7.75 20.48
N VAL A 20 -20.27 8.09 19.81
CA VAL A 20 -20.75 7.39 18.62
C VAL A 20 -19.77 7.52 17.45
N THR A 21 -19.22 8.71 17.20
CA THR A 21 -18.21 8.89 16.12
C THR A 21 -16.90 8.19 16.41
N SER A 22 -16.52 8.03 17.68
CA SER A 22 -15.25 7.40 18.07
C SER A 22 -15.32 5.86 18.06
N TYR A 23 -16.49 5.27 18.31
CA TYR A 23 -16.64 3.81 18.42
C TYR A 23 -16.60 3.08 17.07
N ILE A 24 -16.85 3.77 15.95
CA ILE A 24 -16.96 3.14 14.62
C ILE A 24 -15.82 3.61 13.70
N THR A 25 -14.59 3.60 14.20
CA THR A 25 -13.44 3.54 13.29
C THR A 25 -12.85 2.14 13.40
N ILE A 26 -13.50 1.17 12.75
CA ILE A 26 -12.89 -0.14 12.49
C ILE A 26 -11.70 0.14 11.57
N ARG A 27 -10.52 0.26 12.15
CA ARG A 27 -9.27 0.30 11.38
C ARG A 27 -9.01 -1.11 10.89
N GLU A 28 -9.55 -1.46 9.73
CA GLU A 28 -9.11 -2.65 9.01
C GLU A 28 -7.61 -2.49 8.75
N THR A 29 -6.81 -3.30 9.44
CA THR A 29 -5.37 -3.35 9.18
C THR A 29 -5.18 -3.83 7.75
N THR A 30 -4.68 -2.94 6.89
CA THR A 30 -4.38 -3.28 5.49
C THR A 30 -3.57 -4.58 5.44
N PRO A 31 -4.07 -5.63 4.77
CA PRO A 31 -3.44 -6.95 4.81
C PRO A 31 -2.03 -6.88 4.25
N VAL A 32 -1.11 -7.62 4.88
CA VAL A 32 0.23 -7.81 4.35
C VAL A 32 0.16 -8.94 3.34
N ILE A 33 0.52 -8.63 2.10
CA ILE A 33 0.55 -9.60 1.01
C ILE A 33 1.98 -9.93 0.62
N THR A 34 2.17 -11.13 0.08
CA THR A 34 3.44 -11.61 -0.45
C THR A 34 3.37 -11.66 -1.97
N CYS A 35 4.32 -11.05 -2.64
CA CYS A 35 4.46 -11.13 -4.09
C CYS A 35 5.85 -11.60 -4.49
N ILE A 36 5.92 -12.44 -5.51
CA ILE A 36 7.16 -12.95 -6.08
C ILE A 36 7.25 -12.48 -7.51
N GLY A 37 8.35 -11.81 -7.85
CA GLY A 37 8.52 -11.25 -9.18
C GLY A 37 9.90 -10.69 -9.41
N LYS A 38 10.15 -10.33 -10.67
CA LYS A 38 11.36 -9.61 -11.06
C LYS A 38 11.12 -8.12 -10.87
N VAL A 39 11.98 -7.45 -10.10
CA VAL A 39 11.96 -5.99 -9.99
C VAL A 39 12.48 -5.38 -11.27
N LYS A 40 11.72 -4.46 -11.84
CA LYS A 40 12.09 -3.65 -12.99
C LYS A 40 12.12 -2.18 -12.60
N LEU A 41 12.92 -1.40 -13.32
CA LEU A 41 12.89 0.05 -13.26
C LEU A 41 11.86 0.53 -14.28
N ASP A 42 11.00 1.45 -13.89
CA ASP A 42 10.18 2.25 -14.79
C ASP A 42 10.99 3.46 -15.24
N THR A 43 10.93 3.77 -16.53
CA THR A 43 11.55 4.97 -17.10
C THR A 43 10.67 6.20 -16.92
N ALA A 44 9.41 6.01 -16.52
CA ALA A 44 8.49 7.09 -16.23
C ALA A 44 8.78 7.73 -14.85
N SER A 45 8.82 9.05 -14.83
CA SER A 45 8.84 9.86 -13.60
C SER A 45 7.43 10.38 -13.34
N TYR A 46 6.92 10.16 -12.15
CA TYR A 46 5.61 10.67 -11.72
C TYR A 46 5.85 11.77 -10.69
N GLU A 47 5.33 12.98 -10.91
CA GLU A 47 5.54 14.10 -9.99
C GLU A 47 4.98 13.84 -8.58
N ASP A 48 3.94 13.02 -8.46
CA ASP A 48 3.17 12.82 -7.22
C ASP A 48 3.59 11.60 -6.43
N ILE A 49 4.36 10.73 -7.08
CA ILE A 49 4.94 9.60 -6.39
C ILE A 49 6.38 9.99 -6.10
N PRO A 50 6.83 10.00 -4.84
CA PRO A 50 8.23 10.21 -4.49
C PRO A 50 9.07 8.98 -4.88
N LEU A 51 9.03 8.63 -6.15
CA LEU A 51 9.71 7.55 -6.83
C LEU A 51 10.64 8.20 -7.86
N ASN A 52 11.73 8.81 -7.40
CA ASN A 52 12.79 9.31 -8.28
C ASN A 52 13.52 8.19 -9.07
N ASN A 53 13.00 6.96 -9.00
CA ASN A 53 13.37 5.76 -9.75
C ASN A 53 12.24 4.75 -9.49
N ALA A 54 11.09 4.94 -10.14
CA ALA A 54 9.94 4.06 -9.94
C ALA A 54 10.35 2.62 -10.23
N THR A 55 10.14 1.75 -9.26
CA THR A 55 10.43 0.32 -9.40
C THR A 55 9.12 -0.43 -9.33
N PHE A 56 8.98 -1.47 -10.13
CA PHE A 56 7.74 -2.24 -10.18
C PHE A 56 8.00 -3.72 -10.39
N MET A 57 6.97 -4.51 -10.10
CA MET A 57 6.86 -5.91 -10.51
C MET A 57 5.63 -6.06 -11.39
N GLU A 58 5.73 -6.89 -12.43
CA GLU A 58 4.55 -7.29 -13.19
C GLU A 58 3.68 -8.14 -12.27
N ASN A 59 2.39 -7.81 -12.20
CA ASN A 59 1.40 -8.57 -11.45
C ASN A 59 0.06 -8.50 -12.21
N PRO A 60 -0.37 -9.59 -12.87
CA PRO A 60 -1.65 -9.60 -13.60
C PRO A 60 -2.87 -9.49 -12.68
N GLY A 61 -2.70 -9.67 -11.37
CA GLY A 61 -3.77 -9.52 -10.37
C GLY A 61 -4.08 -8.08 -9.98
N VAL A 62 -3.33 -7.08 -10.48
CA VAL A 62 -3.66 -5.66 -10.26
C VAL A 62 -4.13 -5.00 -11.56
N PRO A 63 -5.07 -4.03 -11.51
CA PRO A 63 -5.64 -3.40 -12.70
C PRO A 63 -4.61 -2.81 -13.68
N SER A 64 -3.54 -2.22 -13.17
CA SER A 64 -2.45 -1.66 -13.96
C SER A 64 -1.52 -2.71 -14.59
N GLY A 65 -1.66 -3.99 -14.22
CA GLY A 65 -0.69 -5.05 -14.50
C GLY A 65 0.67 -4.86 -13.84
N ARG A 66 0.90 -3.73 -13.16
CA ARG A 66 2.17 -3.31 -12.58
C ARG A 66 1.97 -2.88 -11.13
N LEU A 67 2.67 -3.56 -10.24
CA LEU A 67 2.71 -3.22 -8.83
C LEU A 67 3.96 -2.39 -8.55
N TYR A 68 3.78 -1.09 -8.34
CA TYR A 68 4.85 -0.16 -8.02
C TYR A 68 5.33 -0.39 -6.59
N MET A 69 6.64 -0.36 -6.36
CA MET A 69 7.24 -0.64 -5.06
C MET A 69 7.79 0.62 -4.43
N ARG A 70 7.40 0.84 -3.18
CA ARG A 70 7.97 1.89 -2.33
C ARG A 70 8.93 1.27 -1.33
N PHE A 71 10.21 1.46 -1.59
CA PHE A 71 11.27 1.09 -0.66
C PHE A 71 11.49 2.21 0.36
N THR A 72 11.66 1.85 1.62
CA THR A 72 12.07 2.79 2.67
C THR A 72 13.57 3.12 2.63
N ASN A 73 14.38 2.24 2.01
CA ASN A 73 15.83 2.36 1.92
C ASN A 73 16.28 2.29 0.44
N SER A 74 16.98 3.33 -0.01
CA SER A 74 17.49 3.43 -1.39
C SER A 74 18.55 2.38 -1.73
N LYS A 75 19.39 1.97 -0.78
CA LYS A 75 20.38 0.90 -0.98
C LYS A 75 19.69 -0.42 -1.28
N THR A 76 18.62 -0.70 -0.54
CA THR A 76 17.78 -1.89 -0.73
C THR A 76 17.12 -1.88 -2.11
N MET A 77 16.57 -0.74 -2.53
CA MET A 77 16.01 -0.56 -3.89
C MET A 77 17.06 -0.86 -4.97
N SER A 78 18.24 -0.24 -4.90
CA SER A 78 19.29 -0.44 -5.91
C SER A 78 19.76 -1.89 -6.00
N HIS A 79 19.80 -2.61 -4.86
CA HIS A 79 20.20 -4.01 -4.82
C HIS A 79 19.16 -4.98 -5.36
N THR A 80 17.88 -4.61 -5.46
CA THR A 80 16.80 -5.49 -5.93
C THR A 80 16.49 -5.33 -7.41
N ILE A 81 16.79 -4.18 -8.01
CA ILE A 81 16.56 -3.91 -9.44
C ILE A 81 17.18 -5.01 -10.32
N GLY A 82 16.39 -5.55 -11.23
CA GLY A 82 16.79 -6.60 -12.17
C GLY A 82 16.81 -8.01 -11.57
N LYS A 83 16.56 -8.17 -10.27
CA LYS A 83 16.57 -9.47 -9.57
C LYS A 83 15.17 -9.98 -9.31
N PHE A 84 15.06 -11.30 -9.17
CA PHE A 84 13.85 -11.93 -8.63
C PHE A 84 13.84 -11.81 -7.12
N VAL A 85 12.71 -11.39 -6.58
CA VAL A 85 12.53 -11.12 -5.16
C VAL A 85 11.19 -11.65 -4.70
N LYS A 86 11.13 -12.04 -3.43
CA LYS A 86 9.91 -12.21 -2.67
C LYS A 86 9.74 -10.97 -1.79
N VAL A 87 8.65 -10.24 -2.00
CA VAL A 87 8.36 -8.99 -1.30
C VAL A 87 7.12 -9.17 -0.46
N ASN A 88 7.23 -8.83 0.82
CA ASN A 88 6.11 -8.73 1.74
C ASN A 88 5.81 -7.26 1.97
N GLY A 89 4.57 -6.85 1.73
CA GLY A 89 4.19 -5.45 1.81
C GLY A 89 2.70 -5.24 1.90
N ARG A 90 2.30 -3.98 2.04
CA ARG A 90 0.90 -3.58 1.99
C ARG A 90 0.62 -2.92 0.65
N ILE A 91 -0.46 -3.30 -0.02
CA ILE A 91 -0.93 -2.61 -1.22
C ILE A 91 -1.82 -1.44 -0.80
N LYS A 92 -1.64 -0.32 -1.47
CA LYS A 92 -2.63 0.76 -1.53
C LYS A 92 -2.81 1.22 -2.97
N SER A 93 -3.99 1.73 -3.27
CA SER A 93 -4.24 2.41 -4.53
C SER A 93 -3.88 3.88 -4.38
N VAL A 94 -3.20 4.45 -5.37
CA VAL A 94 -2.81 5.87 -5.41
C VAL A 94 -3.36 6.46 -6.70
N ILE A 95 -4.06 7.58 -6.58
CA ILE A 95 -4.52 8.37 -7.72
C ILE A 95 -3.44 9.39 -8.04
N LEU A 96 -2.95 9.37 -9.28
CA LEU A 96 -1.97 10.32 -9.81
C LEU A 96 -2.67 11.64 -10.21
N LYS A 97 -1.94 12.75 -10.35
CA LYS A 97 -2.51 14.03 -10.79
C LYS A 97 -3.24 13.96 -12.13
N ASN A 98 -2.77 13.11 -13.04
CA ASN A 98 -3.40 12.90 -14.34
C ASN A 98 -4.72 12.09 -14.25
N GLY A 99 -5.11 11.65 -13.05
CA GLY A 99 -6.30 10.86 -12.79
C GLY A 99 -6.08 9.35 -12.86
N ASP A 100 -4.90 8.89 -13.25
CA ASP A 100 -4.61 7.47 -13.36
C ASP A 100 -4.53 6.82 -11.97
N LEU A 101 -5.10 5.63 -11.86
CA LEU A 101 -5.04 4.83 -10.65
C LEU A 101 -3.91 3.80 -10.77
N ILE A 102 -2.96 3.85 -9.84
CA ILE A 102 -1.89 2.87 -9.74
C ILE A 102 -1.98 2.10 -8.43
N ASN A 103 -1.34 0.94 -8.40
CA ASN A 103 -1.17 0.15 -7.18
C ASN A 103 0.26 0.28 -6.67
N GLU A 104 0.41 0.79 -5.46
CA GLU A 104 1.68 0.95 -4.76
C GLU A 104 1.78 -0.07 -3.61
N MET A 105 2.84 -0.86 -3.60
CA MET A 105 3.24 -1.75 -2.53
C MET A 105 4.27 -1.07 -1.64
N ILE A 106 3.88 -0.81 -0.39
CA ILE A 106 4.81 -0.39 0.66
C ILE A 106 5.58 -1.62 1.13
N VAL A 107 6.87 -1.66 0.82
CA VAL A 107 7.74 -2.81 1.12
C VAL A 107 8.06 -2.84 2.61
N ILE A 108 7.72 -3.95 3.27
CA ILE A 108 8.03 -4.21 4.69
C ILE A 108 9.27 -5.10 4.79
N ASN A 109 9.25 -6.22 4.07
CA ASN A 109 10.35 -7.18 4.05
C ASN A 109 10.60 -7.68 2.62
N LEU A 110 11.85 -8.06 2.33
CA LEU A 110 12.22 -8.63 1.05
C LEU A 110 13.22 -9.77 1.22
N GLU A 111 13.16 -10.71 0.30
CA GLU A 111 14.10 -11.81 0.18
C GLU A 111 14.53 -11.94 -1.28
N LEU A 112 15.84 -12.03 -1.54
CA LEU A 112 16.35 -12.29 -2.88
C LEU A 112 16.14 -13.77 -3.21
N ILE A 113 15.52 -14.07 -4.34
CA ILE A 113 15.31 -15.45 -4.78
C ILE A 113 16.46 -15.83 -5.68
N ASP A 114 17.18 -16.88 -5.28
CA ASP A 114 18.29 -17.41 -6.06
C ASP A 114 17.83 -17.95 -7.41
N LYS A 115 18.71 -17.90 -8.42
CA LYS A 115 18.35 -18.31 -9.80
C LYS A 115 17.85 -19.75 -9.90
N ASN A 116 18.27 -20.62 -8.97
CA ASN A 116 17.86 -22.03 -8.92
C ASN A 116 16.47 -22.26 -8.30
N SER A 117 15.92 -21.25 -7.62
CA SER A 117 14.64 -21.31 -6.91
C SER A 117 13.54 -20.48 -7.59
N GLN A 118 13.80 -20.01 -8.83
CA GLN A 118 12.86 -19.20 -9.58
C GLN A 118 11.63 -20.02 -9.98
N PRO A 119 10.40 -19.52 -9.74
CA PRO A 119 9.20 -20.20 -10.18
C PRO A 119 9.19 -20.30 -11.71
N LYS A 120 9.15 -21.53 -12.24
CA LYS A 120 8.96 -21.81 -13.67
C LYS A 120 7.57 -21.31 -14.06
N LYS A 121 7.49 -20.10 -14.64
CA LYS A 121 6.27 -19.51 -15.22
C LYS A 121 5.00 -19.67 -14.36
N HIS A 122 4.98 -19.04 -13.18
CA HIS A 122 3.72 -18.64 -12.57
C HIS A 122 3.98 -17.39 -11.71
N SER A 123 3.89 -16.23 -12.35
CA SER A 123 3.80 -14.96 -11.63
C SER A 123 2.32 -14.74 -11.33
N SER A 124 1.85 -15.32 -10.22
CA SER A 124 0.53 -15.00 -9.68
C SER A 124 0.70 -14.74 -8.19
N CYS A 125 0.53 -13.49 -7.77
CA CYS A 125 0.08 -13.25 -6.40
C CYS A 125 -1.35 -13.82 -6.34
N PHE A 126 -1.59 -14.76 -5.43
CA PHE A 126 -2.85 -15.52 -5.38
C PHE A 126 -4.07 -14.60 -5.17
N ASN A 127 -5.17 -15.03 -5.78
CA ASN A 127 -6.50 -14.43 -5.78
C ASN A 127 -6.99 -14.13 -4.35
N LEU A 128 -7.49 -12.90 -4.19
CA LEU A 128 -8.55 -12.57 -3.24
C LEU A 128 -9.82 -13.35 -3.59
#